data_AF-U6Q1A8-F1
#
_entry.id   AF-U6Q1A8-F1
#
_cell.length_a   1.000
_cell.length_b   1.000
_cell.length_c   1.000
_cell.angle_alpha   90.00
_cell.angle_beta   90.00
_cell.angle_gamma   90.00
#
_symmetry.space_group_name_H-M   'P 1'
#
loop_
_entity.id
_entity.type
_entity.pdbx_description
1 polymer ?
#
loop_
_entity_poly.entity_id
_entity_poly.type
_entity_poly.pdbx_seq_one_letter_code
_entity_poly.pdbx_strand_id
1 'polypeptide(L)'
;MKIKLNIRHRQSRYTGRGYFSGEGSGIVTVAGTPARRRIFVFDEQTMMCVRDVYSHEDGTYRVDNLDETRTYILMGYDNLRQYNKIDGWAGMKPKVN
;
A
#
# COMPACT_ATOMS: atom_id res chain seq x y z
N MET A 1 40.69 2.90 2.59
CA MET A 1 39.75 2.72 3.71
C MET A 1 38.43 2.17 3.17
N LYS A 2 38.08 0.90 3.42
CA LYS A 2 36.80 0.32 2.99
C LYS A 2 35.80 0.48 4.14
N ILE A 3 34.78 1.30 3.95
CA ILE A 3 33.69 1.46 4.90
C ILE A 3 32.83 0.19 4.81
N LYS A 4 32.88 -0.68 5.82
CA LYS A 4 31.88 -1.75 5.97
C LYS A 4 30.60 -1.11 6.51
N LEU A 5 29.64 -0.85 5.62
CA LEU A 5 28.29 -0.49 6.03
C LEU A 5 27.68 -1.71 6.75
N ASN A 6 27.60 -1.66 8.08
CA ASN A 6 26.91 -2.67 8.86
C ASN A 6 25.41 -2.37 8.83
N ILE A 7 24.76 -2.71 7.71
CA ILE A 7 23.31 -2.59 7.59
C ILE A 7 22.71 -3.74 8.41
N ARG A 8 22.50 -3.49 9.71
CA ARG A 8 21.54 -4.30 10.46
C ARG A 8 20.20 -4.06 9.76
N HIS A 9 19.71 -5.09 9.07
CA HIS A 9 18.35 -5.15 8.54
C HIS A 9 17.43 -5.03 9.76
N ARG A 10 17.15 -3.79 10.19
CA ARG A 10 16.13 -3.51 11.18
C ARG A 10 14.86 -3.93 10.45
N GLN A 11 14.43 -5.16 10.66
CA GLN A 11 13.11 -5.61 10.25
C GLN A 11 12.17 -4.56 10.85
N SER A 12 11.71 -3.64 10.01
CA SER A 12 10.78 -2.60 10.43
C SER A 12 9.58 -3.35 10.97
N ARG A 13 9.05 -2.94 12.13
CA ARG A 13 7.94 -3.60 12.84
C ARG A 13 6.67 -3.86 12.01
N TYR A 14 6.65 -3.40 10.77
CA TYR A 14 5.58 -3.47 9.79
C TYR A 14 5.92 -4.32 8.56
N THR A 15 7.05 -5.04 8.59
CA THR A 15 7.56 -5.81 7.45
C THR A 15 7.38 -7.31 7.67
N GLY A 16 6.86 -7.99 6.65
CA GLY A 16 6.63 -9.43 6.63
C GLY A 16 6.44 -9.92 5.20
N ARG A 17 5.75 -11.05 5.01
CA ARG A 17 5.54 -11.68 3.69
C ARG A 17 4.21 -11.28 3.04
N GLY A 18 3.41 -10.49 3.74
CA GLY A 18 2.12 -10.03 3.29
C GLY A 18 2.20 -9.07 2.11
N TYR A 19 1.15 -9.08 1.28
CA TYR A 19 0.97 -8.13 0.19
C TYR A 19 -0.49 -7.71 -0.03
N PHE A 20 -0.67 -6.60 -0.73
CA PHE A 20 -1.93 -6.20 -1.35
C PHE A 20 -1.78 -6.09 -2.88
N SER A 21 -2.81 -6.48 -3.63
CA SER A 21 -2.89 -6.25 -5.08
C SER A 21 -4.33 -6.20 -5.56
N GLY A 22 -4.58 -5.53 -6.68
CA GLY A 22 -5.82 -5.69 -7.46
C GLY A 22 -5.77 -6.95 -8.33
N GLU A 23 -6.84 -7.68 -8.64
CA GLU A 23 -8.25 -7.59 -8.24
C GLU A 23 -8.58 -8.31 -6.90
N GLY A 24 -9.72 -7.90 -6.31
CA GLY A 24 -10.22 -8.38 -5.02
C GLY A 24 -9.43 -7.89 -3.79
N SER A 25 -8.93 -6.67 -3.74
CA SER A 25 -9.73 -5.62 -3.11
C SER A 25 -10.09 -4.50 -4.08
N GLY A 26 -10.06 -4.82 -5.38
CA GLY A 26 -10.36 -3.94 -6.50
C GLY A 26 -9.11 -3.43 -7.22
N ILE A 27 -9.31 -2.91 -8.42
CA ILE A 27 -8.37 -2.04 -9.14
C ILE A 27 -8.65 -0.58 -8.76
N VAL A 28 -7.65 0.29 -8.87
CA VAL A 28 -7.86 1.72 -8.67
C VAL A 28 -8.57 2.32 -9.88
N THR A 29 -9.70 2.96 -9.63
CA THR A 29 -10.51 3.61 -10.66
C THR A 29 -10.80 5.07 -10.32
N VAL A 30 -11.02 5.87 -11.36
CA VAL A 30 -11.55 7.23 -11.28
C VAL A 30 -12.73 7.31 -12.22
N ALA A 31 -13.91 7.68 -11.69
CA ALA A 31 -15.18 7.66 -12.44
C ALA A 31 -15.44 6.32 -13.16
N GLY A 32 -15.11 5.20 -12.50
CA GLY A 32 -15.30 3.85 -13.05
C GLY A 32 -14.26 3.43 -14.10
N THR A 33 -13.32 4.31 -14.48
CA THR A 33 -12.24 3.99 -15.42
C THR A 33 -10.96 3.67 -14.64
N PRO A 34 -10.21 2.61 -14.98
CA PRO A 34 -8.93 2.32 -14.34
C PRO A 34 -7.95 3.50 -14.46
N ALA A 35 -7.18 3.74 -13.40
CA ALA A 35 -6.31 4.91 -13.36
C ALA A 35 -5.08 4.69 -12.48
N ARG A 36 -3.97 5.30 -12.91
CA ARG A 36 -2.76 5.45 -12.12
C ARG A 36 -2.95 6.48 -11.02
N ARG A 37 -2.98 6.05 -9.76
CA ARG A 37 -3.14 6.88 -8.56
C ARG A 37 -2.27 6.40 -7.41
N ARG A 38 -2.07 7.30 -6.46
CA ARG A 38 -1.29 6.99 -5.26
C ARG A 38 -2.13 6.19 -4.27
N ILE A 39 -1.54 5.14 -3.73
CA ILE A 39 -2.11 4.27 -2.71
C ILE A 39 -1.25 4.37 -1.46
N PHE A 40 -1.89 4.67 -0.34
CA PHE A 40 -1.26 4.67 0.97
C PHE A 40 -1.76 3.48 1.77
N VAL A 41 -0.85 2.86 2.53
CA VAL A 41 -1.18 1.80 3.48
C VAL A 41 -0.80 2.27 4.87
N PHE A 42 -1.79 2.36 5.75
CA PHE A 42 -1.61 2.73 7.14
C PHE A 42 -1.75 1.50 8.02
N ASP A 43 -0.91 1.37 9.04
CA ASP A 43 -1.17 0.44 10.15
C ASP A 43 -2.41 0.95 10.91
N GLU A 44 -3.46 0.14 11.01
CA GLU A 44 -4.76 0.57 11.53
C GLU A 44 -4.69 0.96 13.02
N GLN A 45 -3.82 0.32 13.79
CA GLN A 45 -3.68 0.58 15.22
C GLN A 45 -2.94 1.89 15.50
N THR A 46 -1.85 2.16 14.77
CA THR A 46 -0.97 3.30 15.02
C THR A 46 -1.21 4.50 14.09
N MET A 47 -2.02 4.31 13.05
CA MET A 47 -2.26 5.28 11.98
C MET A 47 -0.99 5.77 11.27
N MET A 48 0.12 5.02 11.40
CA MET A 48 1.34 5.33 10.66
C MET A 48 1.22 4.87 9.22
N CYS A 49 1.59 5.72 8.27
CA CYS A 49 1.78 5.32 6.88
C CYS A 49 3.01 4.41 6.79
N VAL A 50 2.81 3.15 6.40
CA VAL A 50 3.87 2.13 6.36
C VAL A 50 4.31 1.79 4.94
N ARG A 51 3.44 1.98 3.94
CA ARG A 51 3.76 1.82 2.52
C ARG A 51 3.04 2.89 1.69
N ASP A 52 3.64 3.16 0.55
CA ASP A 52 3.27 4.20 -0.40
C ASP A 52 3.64 3.70 -1.79
N VAL A 53 2.67 3.57 -2.70
CA VAL A 53 2.90 3.13 -4.08
C VAL A 53 2.02 3.89 -5.05
N TYR A 54 2.32 3.78 -6.34
CA TYR A 54 1.38 4.12 -7.41
C TYR A 54 0.78 2.83 -7.98
N SER A 55 -0.50 2.85 -8.31
CA SER A 55 -1.06 1.87 -9.25
C SER A 55 -0.45 2.06 -10.65
N HIS A 56 -0.57 1.02 -11.47
CA HIS A 56 -0.28 1.04 -12.89
C HIS A 56 -1.36 1.83 -13.65
N GLU A 57 -1.11 2.07 -14.94
CA GLU A 57 -2.06 2.80 -15.80
C GLU A 57 -3.39 2.07 -15.96
N ASP A 58 -3.36 0.73 -15.94
CA ASP A 58 -4.54 -0.14 -15.94
C ASP A 58 -5.23 -0.25 -14.56
N GLY A 59 -4.84 0.58 -13.59
CA GLY A 59 -5.41 0.61 -12.24
C GLY A 59 -4.96 -0.53 -11.33
N THR A 60 -4.21 -1.52 -11.83
CA THR A 60 -3.67 -2.59 -10.98
C THR A 60 -2.59 -2.06 -10.05
N TYR A 61 -2.33 -2.74 -8.94
CA TYR A 61 -1.27 -2.35 -8.01
C TYR A 61 -0.72 -3.54 -7.27
N ARG A 62 0.47 -3.36 -6.68
CA ARG A 62 1.13 -4.31 -5.80
C ARG A 62 1.79 -3.56 -4.66
N VAL A 63 1.48 -3.92 -3.42
CA VAL A 63 2.15 -3.45 -2.21
C VAL A 63 2.72 -4.66 -1.48
N ASP A 64 4.03 -4.77 -1.40
CA ASP A 64 4.71 -5.89 -0.76
C ASP A 64 5.27 -5.53 0.63
N ASN A 65 5.86 -6.56 1.26
CA ASN A 65 6.61 -6.45 2.50
C ASN A 65 5.73 -6.00 3.68
N LEU A 66 4.51 -6.50 3.82
CA LEU A 66 3.62 -6.18 4.94
C LEU A 66 3.68 -7.29 5.99
N ASP A 67 3.60 -6.92 7.26
CA ASP A 67 3.49 -7.87 8.36
C ASP A 67 2.09 -8.50 8.37
N GLU A 68 2.03 -9.82 8.11
CA GLU A 68 0.77 -10.56 7.99
C GLU A 68 -0.06 -10.62 9.28
N THR A 69 0.53 -10.33 10.43
CA THR A 69 -0.17 -10.36 11.72
C THR A 69 -0.98 -9.08 11.98
N ARG A 70 -0.68 -8.01 11.25
CA ARG A 70 -1.30 -6.68 11.43
C ARG A 70 -2.55 -6.50 10.60
N THR A 71 -3.27 -5.43 10.91
CA THR A 71 -4.42 -4.97 10.13
C THR A 71 -4.15 -3.56 9.64
N TYR A 72 -4.60 -3.28 8.43
CA TYR A 72 -4.24 -2.07 7.70
C TYR A 72 -5.46 -1.31 7.19
N ILE A 73 -5.24 -0.03 6.91
CA ILE A 73 -6.14 0.80 6.12
C ILE A 73 -5.47 1.03 4.76
N LEU A 74 -6.15 0.69 3.68
CA LEU A 74 -5.74 1.06 2.33
C LEU A 74 -6.49 2.33 1.93
N MET A 75 -5.77 3.27 1.33
CA MET A 75 -6.35 4.52 0.87
C MET A 75 -5.88 4.85 -0.55
N GLY A 76 -6.83 4.94 -1.48
CA GLY A 76 -6.61 5.52 -2.80
C GLY A 76 -6.84 7.02 -2.77
N TYR A 77 -5.88 7.80 -3.26
CA TYR A 77 -5.97 9.25 -3.35
C TYR A 77 -5.93 9.72 -4.79
N ASP A 78 -6.93 10.52 -5.20
CA ASP A 78 -6.91 11.21 -6.49
C ASP A 78 -5.89 12.36 -6.50
N ASN A 79 -4.62 12.01 -6.60
CA ASN A 79 -3.50 12.96 -6.59
C ASN A 79 -3.48 13.89 -7.81
N LEU A 80 -4.30 13.63 -8.84
CA LEU A 80 -4.46 14.51 -9.99
C LEU A 80 -5.64 15.48 -9.84
N ARG A 81 -6.39 15.41 -8.72
CA ARG A 81 -7.49 16.33 -8.37
C ARG A 81 -8.57 16.44 -9.45
N GLN A 82 -8.81 15.36 -10.19
CA GLN A 82 -9.87 15.31 -11.20
C GLN A 82 -11.26 15.38 -10.55
N TYR A 83 -11.40 14.74 -9.38
CA TYR A 83 -12.63 14.74 -8.58
C TYR A 83 -12.40 15.09 -7.10
N ASN A 84 -11.16 15.35 -6.69
CA ASN A 84 -10.79 15.59 -5.29
C ASN A 84 -11.27 14.48 -4.36
N LYS A 85 -11.15 13.22 -4.80
CA LYS A 85 -11.68 12.04 -4.11
C LYS A 85 -10.61 11.30 -3.30
N ILE A 86 -11.03 10.75 -2.16
CA ILE A 86 -10.31 9.74 -1.38
C ILE A 86 -11.25 8.55 -1.19
N ASP A 87 -10.76 7.34 -1.43
CA ASP A 87 -11.44 6.09 -1.11
C ASP A 87 -10.59 5.29 -0.11
N GLY A 88 -11.21 4.75 0.94
CA GLY A 88 -10.50 4.06 2.01
C GLY A 88 -11.21 2.77 2.45
N TRP A 89 -10.41 1.73 2.71
CA TRP A 89 -10.87 0.45 3.24
C TRP A 89 -10.08 0.09 4.49
N ALA A 90 -10.78 -0.03 5.61
CA ALA A 90 -10.24 -0.42 6.91
C ALA A 90 -10.36 -1.94 7.15
N GLY A 91 -9.74 -2.46 8.21
CA GLY A 91 -9.81 -3.88 8.54
C GLY A 91 -9.06 -4.81 7.58
N MET A 92 -8.16 -4.27 6.74
CA MET A 92 -7.56 -5.01 5.64
C MET A 92 -6.43 -5.93 6.13
N LYS A 93 -6.52 -7.22 5.79
CA LYS A 93 -5.46 -8.22 6.03
C LYS A 93 -4.69 -8.49 4.74
N PRO A 94 -3.35 -8.44 4.77
CA PRO A 94 -2.56 -8.71 3.58
C PRO A 94 -2.68 -10.19 3.18
N LYS A 95 -2.67 -10.43 1.88
CA LYS A 95 -2.57 -11.78 1.31
C LYS A 95 -1.14 -12.30 1.55
N VAL A 96 -1.00 -13.61 1.68
CA VAL A 96 0.31 -14.29 1.74
C VAL A 96 0.30 -15.35 0.63
N ASN A 97 1.42 -15.50 -0.07
CA ASN A 97 1.60 -16.59 -1.04
C ASN A 97 1.69 -17.95 -0.34
#